data_AF-A0A8C5KBI6-F1
#
_entry.id   AF-A0A8C5KBI6-F1
#
_cell.length_a   1.000
_cell.length_b   1.000
_cell.length_c   1.000
_cell.angle_alpha   90.00
_cell.angle_beta   90.00
_cell.angle_gamma   90.00
#
_symmetry.space_group_name_H-M   'P 1'
#
loop_
_entity.id
_entity.type
_entity.pdbx_description
1 polymer ?
#
loop_
_entity_poly.entity_id
_entity_poly.type
_entity_poly.pdbx_seq_one_letter_code
_entity_poly.pdbx_strand_id
1 'polypeptide(L)'
;MKRKKKKNSSMWYIMQSIQSQYSLSERLIRTIAAIGSFPYDNVEDLIRGGPDVNCTHGTLKPLHCACMVSDADYVELLQEKGAEVSISST
;
A
#
# COMPACT_ATOMS: atom_id res chain seq x y z
N MET A 1 0.71 16.75 -40.93
CA MET A 1 -0.30 15.75 -40.49
C MET A 1 0.00 15.31 -39.05
N LYS A 2 -0.49 16.02 -38.02
CA LYS A 2 -0.25 15.65 -36.61
C LYS A 2 -1.47 14.89 -36.08
N ARG A 3 -1.34 13.56 -35.97
CA ARG A 3 -2.34 12.69 -35.31
C ARG A 3 -2.44 13.11 -33.84
N LYS A 4 -3.43 13.94 -33.49
CA LYS A 4 -3.81 14.19 -32.10
C LYS A 4 -4.37 12.87 -31.55
N LYS A 5 -3.53 12.08 -30.89
CA LYS A 5 -3.99 10.99 -30.02
C LYS A 5 -4.92 11.65 -29.00
N LYS A 6 -6.23 11.50 -29.16
CA LYS A 6 -7.22 11.77 -28.12
C LYS A 6 -6.79 10.91 -26.94
N LYS A 7 -6.09 11.50 -25.96
CA LYS A 7 -5.95 10.88 -24.65
C LYS A 7 -7.37 10.87 -24.11
N ASN A 8 -7.98 9.69 -24.03
CA ASN A 8 -9.25 9.53 -23.32
C ASN A 8 -8.98 9.94 -21.87
N SER A 9 -9.31 11.18 -21.51
CA SER A 9 -8.95 11.79 -20.23
C SER A 9 -9.48 10.97 -19.05
N SER A 10 -10.59 10.25 -19.23
CA SER A 10 -11.14 9.31 -18.24
C SER A 10 -10.23 8.12 -17.98
N MET A 11 -9.79 7.40 -19.03
CA MET A 11 -8.85 6.28 -18.92
C MET A 11 -7.52 6.71 -18.31
N TRP A 12 -6.96 7.84 -18.75
CA TRP A 12 -5.73 8.36 -18.17
C TRP A 12 -5.87 8.70 -16.68
N TYR A 13 -7.00 9.31 -16.28
CA TYR A 13 -7.26 9.65 -14.88
C TYR A 13 -7.42 8.39 -14.01
N ILE A 14 -8.19 7.42 -14.48
CA ILE A 14 -8.37 6.13 -13.80
C ILE A 14 -7.00 5.42 -13.64
N MET A 15 -6.20 5.36 -14.72
CA MET A 15 -4.86 4.75 -14.67
C MET A 15 -3.92 5.50 -13.72
N GLN A 16 -4.01 6.82 -13.66
CA GLN A 16 -3.21 7.64 -12.74
C GLN A 16 -3.64 7.44 -11.27
N SER A 17 -4.94 7.39 -11.00
CA SER A 17 -5.46 7.09 -9.66
C SER A 17 -5.06 5.70 -9.20
N ILE A 18 -5.18 4.69 -10.07
CA ILE A 18 -4.75 3.32 -9.80
C ILE A 18 -3.24 3.29 -9.53
N GLN A 19 -2.41 3.90 -10.38
CA GLN A 19 -0.96 3.97 -10.18
C GLN A 19 -0.60 4.65 -8.84
N SER A 20 -1.33 5.70 -8.47
CA SER A 20 -1.16 6.40 -7.19
C SER A 20 -1.53 5.52 -5.99
N GLN A 21 -2.61 4.74 -6.09
CA GLN A 21 -3.05 3.81 -5.05
C GLN A 21 -2.09 2.62 -4.87
N TYR A 22 -1.60 2.04 -5.97
CA TYR A 22 -0.55 1.02 -5.91
C TYR A 22 0.73 1.57 -5.26
N SER A 23 1.12 2.80 -5.60
CA SER A 23 2.27 3.46 -4.98
C SER A 23 2.09 3.69 -3.47
N LEU A 24 0.89 4.10 -3.02
CA LEU A 24 0.59 4.27 -1.59
C LEU A 24 0.66 2.95 -0.82
N SER A 25 0.08 1.89 -1.38
CA SER A 25 0.04 0.57 -0.75
C SER A 25 1.43 -0.07 -0.68
N GLU A 26 2.24 0.09 -1.73
CA GLU A 26 3.64 -0.34 -1.73
C GLU A 26 4.47 0.40 -0.69
N ARG A 27 4.29 1.73 -0.56
CA ARG A 27 4.97 2.52 0.47
C ARG A 27 4.57 2.08 1.87
N LEU A 28 3.30 1.76 2.11
CA LEU A 28 2.81 1.28 3.41
C LEU A 28 3.57 0.02 3.87
N ILE A 29 3.65 -1.01 3.02
CA ILE A 29 4.39 -2.25 3.36
C ILE A 29 5.85 -1.94 3.66
N ARG A 30 6.50 -1.11 2.84
CA ARG A 30 7.94 -0.82 3.00
C ARG A 30 8.23 -0.03 4.26
N THR A 31 7.36 0.91 4.62
CA THR A 31 7.45 1.67 5.88
C THR A 31 7.30 0.73 7.08
N ILE A 32 6.30 -0.16 7.09
CA ILE A 32 6.09 -1.13 8.18
C ILE A 32 7.23 -2.16 8.25
N ALA A 33 7.70 -2.67 7.10
CA ALA A 33 8.75 -3.69 7.05
C ALA A 33 10.15 -3.18 7.42
N ALA A 34 10.32 -1.86 7.64
CA ALA A 34 11.60 -1.21 7.87
C ALA A 34 12.69 -1.53 6.81
N ILE A 35 12.30 -1.96 5.61
CA ILE A 35 13.23 -2.28 4.50
C ILE A 35 13.67 -0.95 3.88
N GLY A 36 14.64 -0.30 4.54
CA GLY A 36 15.37 0.85 4.02
C GLY A 36 14.54 2.13 3.94
N SER A 37 14.40 2.80 5.08
CA SER A 37 14.39 4.26 5.25
C SER A 37 13.64 5.06 4.17
N PHE A 38 12.32 5.19 4.32
CA PHE A 38 11.61 6.40 3.92
C PHE A 38 11.26 7.18 5.20
N PRO A 39 12.17 8.02 5.71
CA PRO A 39 11.97 8.74 6.98
C PRO A 39 10.88 9.82 6.91
N TYR A 40 10.24 9.98 5.75
CA TYR A 40 9.19 10.96 5.49
C TYR A 40 7.78 10.36 5.48
N ASP A 41 7.67 9.04 5.51
CA ASP A 41 6.38 8.35 5.41
C ASP A 41 5.92 7.89 6.79
N ASN A 42 4.96 8.60 7.36
CA ASN A 42 4.28 8.20 8.58
C ASN A 42 3.15 7.22 8.24
N VAL A 43 3.10 6.07 8.92
CA VAL A 43 2.10 5.02 8.66
C VAL A 43 0.67 5.55 8.75
N GLU A 44 0.41 6.44 9.72
CA GLU A 44 -0.89 7.09 9.86
C GLU A 44 -1.28 7.94 8.64
N ASP A 45 -0.34 8.71 8.09
CA ASP A 45 -0.58 9.56 6.92
C ASP A 45 -0.79 8.73 5.66
N LEU A 46 -0.08 7.62 5.53
CA LEU A 46 -0.33 6.67 4.44
C LEU A 46 -1.72 6.06 4.56
N ILE A 47 -2.14 5.68 5.76
CA ILE A 47 -3.47 5.12 6.03
C ILE A 47 -4.59 6.14 5.78
N ARG A 48 -4.37 7.42 6.07
CA ARG A 48 -5.30 8.51 5.69
C ARG A 48 -5.51 8.59 4.18
N GLY A 49 -4.51 8.21 3.39
CA GLY A 49 -4.60 8.12 1.93
C GLY A 49 -5.51 6.99 1.41
N GLY A 50 -6.02 6.12 2.28
CA GLY A 50 -6.80 4.94 1.90
C GLY A 50 -6.02 3.92 1.09
N PRO A 51 -4.85 3.45 1.57
CA PRO A 51 -4.07 2.42 0.91
C PRO A 51 -4.81 1.08 1.00
N ASP A 52 -4.49 0.17 0.08
CA ASP A 52 -4.96 -1.20 0.20
C ASP A 52 -4.17 -1.90 1.31
N VAL A 53 -4.83 -2.18 2.45
CA VAL A 53 -4.22 -2.86 3.60
C VAL A 53 -4.02 -4.37 3.38
N ASN A 54 -4.58 -4.90 2.29
CA ASN A 54 -4.40 -6.28 1.87
C ASN A 54 -3.38 -6.42 0.73
N CYS A 55 -2.73 -5.33 0.36
CA CYS A 55 -1.72 -5.34 -0.70
C CYS A 55 -0.63 -6.38 -0.42
N THR A 56 -0.06 -6.93 -1.48
CA THR A 56 1.00 -7.92 -1.38
C THR A 56 2.26 -7.37 -2.02
N HIS A 57 3.36 -7.34 -1.27
CA HIS A 57 4.68 -7.08 -1.79
C HIS A 57 5.44 -8.40 -1.88
N GLY A 58 5.48 -8.98 -3.07
CA GLY A 58 5.94 -10.35 -3.27
C GLY A 58 5.03 -11.34 -2.53
N THR A 59 5.52 -11.98 -1.47
CA THR A 59 4.77 -12.91 -0.63
C THR A 59 4.33 -12.30 0.71
N LEU A 60 4.68 -11.04 0.97
CA LEU A 60 4.42 -10.38 2.26
C LEU A 60 3.21 -9.43 2.15
N LYS A 61 2.35 -9.48 3.17
CA LYS A 61 1.28 -8.50 3.43
C LYS A 61 1.74 -7.51 4.49
N PRO A 62 1.14 -6.30 4.60
CA PRO A 62 1.44 -5.35 5.67
C PRO A 62 1.40 -5.99 7.05
N LEU A 63 0.44 -6.90 7.27
CA LEU A 63 0.27 -7.62 8.52
C LEU A 63 1.44 -8.56 8.82
N HIS A 64 2.00 -9.26 7.81
CA HIS A 64 3.21 -10.08 7.99
C HIS A 64 4.39 -9.21 8.44
N CYS A 65 4.54 -8.02 7.85
CA CYS A 65 5.59 -7.08 8.21
C CYS A 65 5.41 -6.55 9.64
N ALA A 66 4.18 -6.20 10.04
CA ALA A 66 3.87 -5.78 11.40
C ALA A 66 4.22 -6.88 12.43
N CYS A 67 3.90 -8.14 12.13
CA CYS A 67 4.30 -9.28 12.95
C CYS A 67 5.83 -9.47 13.00
N MET A 68 6.54 -9.30 11.87
CA MET A 68 8.00 -9.42 11.82
C MET A 68 8.71 -8.36 12.67
N VAL A 69 8.18 -7.13 12.71
CA VAL A 69 8.72 -6.04 13.53
C VAL A 69 8.29 -6.17 15.00
N SER A 70 7.37 -7.11 15.32
CA SER A 70 6.81 -7.32 16.66
C SER A 70 6.18 -6.05 17.27
N ASP A 71 5.60 -5.21 16.41
CA ASP A 71 4.95 -3.98 16.82
C ASP A 71 3.43 -4.19 16.86
N ALA A 72 2.88 -4.23 18.08
CA ALA A 72 1.46 -4.47 18.30
C ALA A 72 0.61 -3.31 17.77
N ASP A 73 1.13 -2.08 17.79
CA ASP A 73 0.39 -0.89 17.36
C ASP A 73 0.09 -0.96 15.86
N TYR A 74 1.05 -1.43 15.06
CA TYR A 74 0.83 -1.66 13.61
C TYR A 74 -0.14 -2.80 13.34
N VAL A 75 -0.15 -3.85 14.16
CA VAL A 75 -1.10 -4.97 14.02
C VAL A 75 -2.52 -4.51 14.30
N GLU A 76 -2.74 -3.74 15.38
CA GLU A 76 -4.04 -3.18 15.72
C GLU A 76 -4.53 -2.22 14.63
N LEU A 77 -3.67 -1.28 14.20
CA LEU A 77 -4.00 -0.28 13.18
C LEU A 77 -4.37 -0.92 11.83
N LEU A 78 -3.69 -1.98 11.41
CA LEU A 78 -4.03 -2.72 10.20
C LEU A 78 -5.34 -3.50 10.35
N GLN A 79 -5.60 -4.12 11.51
CA GLN A 79 -6.86 -4.82 11.79
C GLN A 79 -8.06 -3.86 11.77
N GLU A 80 -7.94 -2.67 12.38
CA GLU A 80 -8.98 -1.65 12.34
C GLU A 80 -9.35 -1.25 10.90
N LYS A 81 -8.39 -1.32 9.97
CA LYS A 81 -8.59 -0.99 8.56
C LYS A 81 -9.09 -2.16 7.72
N GLY A 82 -9.32 -3.33 8.32
CA GLY A 82 -9.82 -4.52 7.63
C GLY A 82 -8.74 -5.35 6.96
N ALA A 83 -7.50 -5.34 7.47
CA ALA A 83 -6.47 -6.25 7.01
C ALA A 83 -6.89 -7.71 7.28
N GLU A 84 -6.87 -8.52 6.23
CA GLU A 84 -7.16 -9.94 6.32
C GLU A 84 -6.00 -10.67 6.98
N VAL A 85 -6.30 -11.35 8.09
CA VAL A 85 -5.38 -12.23 8.81
C VAL A 85 -5.23 -13.57 8.08
N SER A 86 -5.15 -13.59 6.74
CA SER A 86 -4.97 -14.85 6.01
C SER A 86 -3.53 -15.34 6.18
N ILE A 87 -3.33 -16.06 7.29
CA ILE A 87 -2.18 -16.90 7.63
C ILE A 87 -2.15 -18.05 6.62
N SER A 88 -1.78 -17.78 5.38
CA SER A 88 -1.49 -18.83 4.42
C SER A 88 -0.05 -19.28 4.64
N SER A 89 0.18 -19.90 5.80
CA SER A 89 1.31 -20.80 6.00
C SER A 89 0.98 -22.10 5.28
N THR A 90 1.42 -22.22 4.03
CA THR A 90 1.53 -23.49 3.31
C THR A 90 3.00 -23.78 3.08
#